data_AF-A0A0K2TS82-F1
#
_entry.id   AF-A0A0K2TS82-F1
#
_cell.length_a   1.000
_cell.length_b   1.000
_cell.length_c   1.000
_cell.angle_alpha   90.00
_cell.angle_beta   90.00
_cell.angle_gamma   90.00
#
_symmetry.space_group_name_H-M   'P 1'
#
loop_
_entity.id
_entity.type
_entity.pdbx_description
1 polymer ?
#
loop_
_entity_poly.entity_id
_entity_poly.type
_entity_poly.pdbx_seq_one_letter_code
_entity_poly.pdbx_strand_id
1 'polypeptide(L)'
;MLLRVLEIFLLITGIIVHVPQVTAPFPPCSPLYRLNKLIEGNNWSSDMNRFYPVKPCPYKNPSRAPGRLRTFSAHTASFLLDHILSETNWFLRKGIPRGIKMLTGQEKFLINHNIIDEGIHEHYGGRGRLRTRHFGRKSRKLDKYY
;
A
#
# COMPACT_ATOMS: atom_id res chain seq x y z
N MET A 1 18.78 18.75 -27.04
CA MET A 1 17.72 17.73 -26.84
C MET A 1 18.21 16.55 -26.01
N LEU A 2 19.34 15.91 -26.38
CA LEU A 2 19.92 14.77 -25.65
C LEU A 2 20.18 15.02 -24.15
N LEU A 3 20.72 16.20 -23.81
CA LEU A 3 21.04 16.58 -22.43
C LEU A 3 19.80 16.62 -21.51
N ARG A 4 18.68 17.15 -22.01
CA ARG A 4 17.42 17.21 -21.27
C ARG A 4 16.78 15.83 -21.09
N VAL A 5 16.95 14.93 -22.06
CA VAL A 5 16.49 13.54 -21.93
C VAL A 5 17.30 12.81 -20.85
N LEU A 6 18.61 13.06 -20.79
CA LEU A 6 19.48 12.49 -19.76
C LEU A 6 19.12 13.01 -18.36
N GLU A 7 18.88 14.32 -18.20
CA GLU A 7 18.44 14.90 -16.92
C GLU A 7 17.11 14.34 -16.44
N ILE A 8 16.12 14.22 -17.33
CA ILE A 8 14.82 13.61 -17.02
C ILE A 8 15.00 12.14 -16.64
N PHE A 9 15.84 11.40 -17.36
CA PHE A 9 16.12 10.00 -17.05
C PHE A 9 16.79 9.84 -15.67
N LEU A 10 17.77 10.69 -15.34
CA LEU A 10 18.45 10.72 -14.04
C LEU A 10 17.51 11.14 -12.90
N LEU A 11 16.60 12.08 -13.14
CA LEU A 11 15.58 12.47 -12.17
C LEU A 11 14.59 11.34 -11.93
N ILE A 12 14.10 10.68 -12.98
CA ILE A 12 13.18 9.54 -12.86
C ILE A 12 13.86 8.38 -12.12
N THR A 13 15.10 8.06 -12.46
CA THR A 13 15.87 7.03 -11.74
C THR A 13 16.15 7.42 -10.30
N GLY A 14 16.52 8.68 -10.03
CA GLY A 14 16.68 9.20 -8.67
C GLY A 14 15.41 9.10 -7.84
N ILE A 15 14.25 9.42 -8.42
CA ILE A 15 12.94 9.27 -7.77
C ILE A 15 12.62 7.79 -7.52
N ILE A 16 12.86 6.91 -8.49
CA ILE A 16 12.62 5.46 -8.34
C ILE A 16 13.52 4.84 -7.26
N VAL A 17 14.76 5.32 -7.12
CA VAL A 17 15.75 4.82 -6.15
C VAL A 17 15.50 5.37 -4.74
N HIS A 18 15.06 6.63 -4.61
CA HIS A 18 14.91 7.30 -3.31
C HIS A 18 13.49 7.34 -2.75
N VAL A 19 12.45 7.04 -3.55
CA VAL A 19 11.14 6.73 -2.99
C VAL A 19 11.27 5.37 -2.31
N PRO A 20 10.92 5.24 -1.01
CA PRO A 20 10.93 3.95 -0.36
C PRO A 20 10.08 2.99 -1.20
N GLN A 21 10.73 2.03 -1.86
CA GLN A 21 10.12 1.00 -2.72
C GLN A 21 9.30 -0.02 -1.92
N VAL A 22 8.99 0.34 -0.67
CA VAL A 22 8.29 -0.46 0.29
C VAL A 22 6.89 0.09 0.39
N THR A 23 6.01 -0.52 -0.39
CA THR A 23 4.56 -0.40 -0.32
C THR A 23 3.96 -1.13 0.88
N ALA A 24 4.78 -1.56 1.83
CA ALA A 24 4.33 -2.10 3.09
C ALA A 24 3.34 -1.12 3.71
N PRO A 25 2.24 -1.64 4.30
CA PRO A 25 1.23 -0.79 4.84
C PRO A 25 1.80 0.15 5.90
N PHE A 26 1.48 1.43 5.75
CA PHE A 26 1.73 2.42 6.78
C PHE A 26 1.00 2.01 8.07
N PRO A 27 1.58 2.29 9.25
CA PRO A 27 0.91 2.04 10.51
C PRO A 27 -0.50 2.65 10.57
N PRO A 28 -1.46 2.02 11.26
CA PRO A 28 -2.86 2.43 11.18
C PRO A 28 -3.09 3.86 11.70
N CYS A 29 -2.32 4.36 12.66
CA CYS A 29 -2.43 5.74 13.15
C CYS A 29 -1.40 6.70 12.51
N SER A 30 -0.77 6.31 11.39
CA SER A 30 0.16 7.15 10.64
C SER A 30 -0.56 8.34 9.99
N PRO A 31 0.09 9.52 9.85
CA PRO A 31 -0.45 10.61 9.03
C PRO A 31 -0.59 10.23 7.54
N LEU A 32 0.13 9.20 7.09
CA LEU A 32 0.14 8.75 5.69
C LEU A 32 -0.82 7.57 5.43
N TYR A 33 -1.69 7.23 6.38
CA TYR A 33 -2.61 6.09 6.26
C TYR A 33 -3.51 6.11 5.01
N ARG A 34 -3.77 7.29 4.43
CA ARG A 34 -4.57 7.42 3.20
C ARG A 34 -3.94 6.67 2.02
N LEU A 35 -2.62 6.55 1.99
CA LEU A 35 -1.92 5.78 0.97
C LEU A 35 -2.30 4.29 1.01
N ASN A 36 -2.52 3.74 2.22
CA ASN A 36 -3.03 2.38 2.37
C ASN A 36 -4.40 2.22 1.70
N LYS A 37 -5.27 3.24 1.82
CA LYS A 37 -6.61 3.21 1.22
C LYS A 37 -6.62 3.32 -0.29
N LEU A 38 -5.67 4.07 -0.87
CA LEU A 38 -5.46 4.08 -2.32
C LEU A 38 -5.03 2.70 -2.84
N ILE A 39 -4.15 2.02 -2.10
CA ILE A 39 -3.70 0.67 -2.42
C ILE A 39 -4.83 -0.36 -2.28
N GLU A 40 -5.58 -0.30 -1.17
CA GLU A 40 -6.68 -1.20 -0.87
C GLU A 40 -7.89 -0.99 -1.78
N GLY A 41 -8.07 0.22 -2.28
CA GLY A 41 -9.24 0.69 -3.02
C GLY A 41 -9.25 0.33 -4.50
N ASN A 42 -8.24 -0.37 -5.02
CA ASN A 42 -8.22 -0.78 -6.41
C ASN A 42 -7.90 -2.27 -6.58
N ASN A 43 -8.41 -2.90 -7.63
CA ASN A 43 -8.23 -4.34 -7.81
C ASN A 43 -6.83 -4.72 -8.27
N TRP A 44 -6.03 -3.82 -8.84
CA TRP A 44 -4.67 -4.14 -9.27
C TRP A 44 -3.76 -4.48 -8.08
N SER A 45 -3.82 -3.64 -7.05
CA SER A 45 -2.82 -3.58 -5.99
C SER A 45 -3.32 -3.96 -4.60
N SER A 46 -4.62 -4.23 -4.43
CA SER A 46 -5.22 -4.50 -3.12
C SER A 46 -4.60 -5.65 -2.33
N ASP A 47 -3.93 -6.61 -3.00
CA ASP A 47 -3.25 -7.75 -2.39
C ASP A 47 -1.72 -7.73 -2.57
N MET A 48 -1.15 -6.53 -2.81
CA MET A 48 0.30 -6.35 -3.00
C MET A 48 1.13 -6.80 -1.80
N ASN A 49 0.53 -6.69 -0.62
CA ASN A 49 1.14 -7.08 0.62
C ASN A 49 0.11 -7.86 1.44
N ARG A 50 0.55 -8.97 2.04
CA ARG A 50 -0.28 -9.88 2.86
C ARG A 50 -0.93 -9.23 4.07
N PHE A 51 -0.49 -8.02 4.44
CA PHE A 51 -0.97 -7.26 5.58
C PHE A 51 -2.10 -6.27 5.23
N TYR A 52 -2.38 -6.07 3.93
CA TYR A 52 -3.60 -5.38 3.51
C TYR A 52 -4.83 -6.27 3.72
N PRO A 53 -6.02 -5.67 3.95
CA PRO A 53 -6.22 -4.26 4.25
C PRO A 53 -5.81 -3.90 5.69
N VAL A 54 -5.46 -2.63 5.89
CA VAL A 54 -5.02 -2.09 7.18
C VAL A 54 -6.23 -1.82 8.07
N LYS A 55 -6.11 -2.22 9.34
CA LYS A 55 -7.14 -1.99 10.36
C LYS A 55 -7.30 -0.47 10.60
N PRO A 56 -8.49 0.01 11.01
CA PRO A 56 -8.66 1.40 11.42
C PRO A 56 -7.78 1.71 12.64
N CYS A 57 -7.40 2.98 12.79
CA CYS A 57 -6.69 3.44 13.98
C CYS A 57 -7.64 3.39 15.20
N PRO A 58 -7.29 2.67 16.28
CA PRO A 58 -8.16 2.59 17.45
C PRO A 58 -8.25 3.93 18.23
N TYR A 59 -7.36 4.88 17.96
CA TYR A 59 -7.32 6.17 18.65
C TYR A 59 -8.10 7.23 17.87
N LYS A 60 -8.94 7.99 18.58
CA LYS A 60 -9.64 9.16 18.01
C LYS A 60 -8.67 10.29 17.66
N ASN A 61 -7.63 10.46 18.47
CA ASN A 61 -6.53 11.39 18.19
C ASN A 61 -5.24 10.58 17.87
N PRO A 62 -4.80 10.52 16.60
CA PRO A 62 -3.66 9.73 16.18
C PRO A 62 -2.35 10.16 16.83
N SER A 63 -2.22 11.44 17.17
CA SER A 63 -1.02 11.98 17.82
C SER A 63 -0.81 11.44 19.24
N ARG A 64 -1.86 10.90 19.86
CA ARG A 64 -1.80 10.23 21.17
C ARG A 64 -1.58 8.72 21.08
N ALA A 65 -1.55 8.16 19.88
CA ALA A 65 -1.31 6.73 19.72
C ALA A 65 0.16 6.38 20.05
N PRO A 66 0.44 5.15 20.53
CA PRO A 66 1.79 4.65 20.71
C PRO A 66 2.62 4.79 19.42
N GLY A 67 3.92 5.07 19.56
CA GLY A 67 4.83 5.27 18.41
C GLY A 67 4.74 4.16 17.37
N ARG A 68 4.67 2.89 17.79
CA ARG A 68 4.50 1.72 16.92
C ARG A 68 3.29 1.75 15.99
N LEU A 69 2.25 2.52 16.32
CA LEU A 69 1.03 2.69 15.51
C LEU A 69 1.07 3.95 14.66
N ARG A 70 2.02 4.88 14.89
CA ARG A 70 2.13 6.17 14.20
C ARG A 70 3.26 6.20 13.18
N THR A 71 4.41 5.67 13.57
CA THR A 71 5.65 5.73 12.80
C THR A 71 6.03 4.35 12.34
N PHE A 72 6.50 4.26 11.10
CA PHE A 72 7.11 3.04 10.62
C PHE A 72 8.39 2.81 11.44
N SER A 73 8.43 1.75 12.24
CA SER A 73 9.65 1.29 12.87
C SER A 73 10.14 0.12 12.05
N ALA A 74 11.20 0.34 11.27
CA ALA A 74 11.92 -0.77 10.66
C ALA A 74 12.52 -1.57 11.82
N HIS A 75 11.86 -2.66 12.21
CA HIS A 75 12.25 -3.43 13.39
C HIS A 75 13.67 -4.00 13.26
N THR A 76 14.14 -4.24 12.02
CA THR A 76 15.51 -4.63 11.65
C THR A 76 15.78 -4.35 10.16
N ALA A 77 17.04 -4.36 9.74
CA ALA A 77 17.42 -4.34 8.32
C ALA A 77 16.89 -5.57 7.55
N SER A 78 16.85 -6.74 8.19
CA SER A 78 16.27 -7.96 7.61
C SER A 78 14.78 -7.80 7.31
N PHE A 79 14.02 -7.18 8.21
CA PHE A 79 12.60 -6.90 7.99
C PHE A 79 12.37 -6.02 6.76
N LEU A 80 13.19 -4.98 6.59
CA LEU A 80 13.11 -4.11 5.41
C LEU A 80 13.41 -4.88 4.11
N LEU A 81 14.46 -5.71 4.12
CA LEU A 81 14.83 -6.53 2.96
C LEU A 81 13.72 -7.53 2.59
N ASP A 82 13.14 -8.22 3.58
CA ASP A 82 12.05 -9.16 3.34
C ASP A 82 10.83 -8.50 2.69
N HIS A 83 10.51 -7.27 3.12
CA HIS A 83 9.43 -6.48 2.55
C HIS A 83 9.71 -6.08 1.09
N ILE A 84 10.90 -5.57 0.80
CA ILE A 84 11.33 -5.22 -0.56
C ILE A 84 11.27 -6.46 -1.46
N LEU A 85 11.84 -7.57 -1.02
CA LEU A 85 11.88 -8.82 -1.80
C LEU A 85 10.47 -9.38 -2.04
N SER A 86 9.61 -9.41 -1.02
CA SER A 86 8.23 -9.89 -1.16
C SER A 86 7.43 -9.03 -2.13
N GLU A 87 7.57 -7.71 -2.06
CA GLU A 87 6.81 -6.76 -2.88
C GLU A 87 7.33 -6.74 -4.32
N THR A 88 8.65 -6.81 -4.50
CA THR A 88 9.28 -6.99 -5.83
C THR A 88 8.82 -8.30 -6.46
N ASN A 89 8.85 -9.40 -5.71
CA ASN A 89 8.38 -10.69 -6.19
C ASN A 89 6.87 -10.66 -6.52
N TRP A 90 6.05 -9.97 -5.72
CA TRP A 90 4.65 -9.75 -6.05
C TRP A 90 4.49 -8.93 -7.33
N PHE A 91 5.26 -7.85 -7.48
CA PHE A 91 5.18 -6.97 -8.65
C PHE A 91 5.52 -7.73 -9.93
N LEU A 92 6.61 -8.49 -9.92
CA LEU A 92 7.03 -9.29 -11.07
C LEU A 92 6.04 -10.44 -11.37
N ARG A 93 5.57 -11.17 -10.35
CA ARG A 93 4.72 -12.36 -10.56
C ARG A 93 3.24 -12.04 -10.75
N LYS A 94 2.75 -10.92 -10.23
CA LYS A 94 1.32 -10.57 -10.19
C LYS A 94 1.07 -9.16 -10.72
N GLY A 95 1.82 -8.17 -10.27
CA GLY A 95 1.64 -6.76 -10.65
C GLY A 95 1.72 -6.53 -12.15
N ILE A 96 2.85 -6.89 -12.78
CA ILE A 96 3.08 -6.74 -14.22
C ILE A 96 2.07 -7.58 -15.04
N PRO A 97 1.90 -8.90 -14.80
CA PRO A 97 0.93 -9.68 -15.57
C PRO A 97 -0.51 -9.13 -15.47
N ARG A 98 -0.93 -8.63 -14.30
CA ARG A 98 -2.26 -8.00 -14.15
C ARG A 98 -2.34 -6.68 -14.90
N GLY A 99 -1.29 -5.86 -14.85
CA GLY A 99 -1.22 -4.61 -15.62
C GLY A 99 -1.40 -4.88 -17.11
N ILE A 100 -0.70 -5.88 -17.65
CA ILE A 100 -0.84 -6.30 -19.06
C ILE A 100 -2.27 -6.75 -19.35
N LYS A 101 -2.88 -7.57 -18.49
CA LYS A 101 -4.28 -7.98 -18.65
C LYS A 101 -5.25 -6.80 -18.64
N MET A 102 -4.98 -5.78 -17.83
CA MET A 102 -5.79 -4.57 -17.78
C MET A 102 -5.64 -3.72 -19.03
N LEU A 103 -4.41 -3.55 -19.52
CA LEU A 103 -4.12 -2.79 -20.74
C LEU A 103 -4.67 -3.48 -22.00
N THR A 104 -4.67 -4.81 -22.03
CA THR A 104 -5.19 -5.62 -23.14
C THR A 104 -6.71 -5.86 -23.06
N GLY A 105 -7.39 -5.34 -22.03
CA GLY A 105 -8.82 -5.51 -21.83
C GLY A 105 -9.28 -6.89 -21.33
N GLN A 106 -8.33 -7.80 -21.04
CA GLN A 106 -8.62 -9.13 -20.48
C GLN A 106 -9.13 -9.06 -19.03
N GLU A 107 -8.79 -7.99 -18.30
CA GLU A 107 -9.27 -7.71 -16.95
C GLU A 107 -9.66 -6.24 -16.83
N LYS A 108 -10.79 -5.91 -16.20
CA LYS A 108 -11.15 -4.51 -15.95
C LYS A 108 -10.41 -3.98 -14.73
N PHE A 109 -9.81 -2.80 -14.84
CA PHE A 109 -9.37 -2.05 -13.66
C PHE A 109 -10.58 -1.47 -12.92
N LEU A 110 -10.65 -1.68 -11.62
CA LEU A 110 -11.76 -1.28 -10.77
C LEU A 110 -11.23 -0.42 -9.62
N ILE A 111 -11.96 0.65 -9.31
CA ILE A 111 -11.72 1.52 -8.16
C ILE A 111 -12.96 1.47 -7.25
N ASN A 112 -12.74 1.39 -5.95
CA ASN A 112 -13.76 1.46 -4.92
C ASN A 112 -13.57 2.74 -4.10
N HIS A 113 -14.32 3.78 -4.46
CA HIS A 113 -14.26 5.07 -3.78
C HIS A 113 -14.67 4.96 -2.30
N ASN A 114 -15.61 4.07 -1.95
CA ASN A 114 -15.98 3.87 -0.55
C ASN A 114 -14.78 3.42 0.30
N ILE A 115 -13.88 2.59 -0.24
CA ILE A 115 -12.65 2.19 0.46
C ILE A 115 -11.67 3.36 0.61
N ILE A 116 -11.59 4.23 -0.39
CA ILE A 116 -10.74 5.41 -0.36
C ILE A 116 -11.27 6.40 0.70
N ASP A 117 -12.59 6.59 0.73
CA ASP A 117 -13.29 7.53 1.61
C ASP A 117 -13.45 7.03 3.05
N GLU A 118 -13.41 5.71 3.30
CA GLU A 118 -13.21 5.12 4.64
C GLU A 118 -12.05 5.81 5.35
N GLY A 119 -11.01 6.15 4.58
CA GLY A 119 -9.87 6.86 5.08
C GLY A 119 -10.26 8.22 5.69
N ILE A 120 -11.14 8.97 5.04
CA ILE A 120 -11.45 10.35 5.41
C ILE A 120 -12.39 10.39 6.62
N HIS A 121 -13.41 9.54 6.64
CA HIS A 121 -14.54 9.70 7.58
C HIS A 121 -14.51 8.73 8.76
N GLU A 122 -14.02 7.51 8.57
CA GLU A 122 -14.23 6.40 9.50
C GLU A 122 -12.94 5.83 10.09
N HIS A 123 -11.77 6.23 9.58
CA HIS A 123 -10.50 5.59 9.92
C HIS A 123 -10.08 5.71 11.39
N TYR A 124 -10.46 6.80 12.08
CA TYR A 124 -10.04 7.09 13.45
C TYR A 124 -11.09 6.74 14.52
N GLY A 125 -10.59 6.32 15.68
CA GLY A 125 -11.39 5.90 16.83
C GLY A 125 -12.03 4.51 16.67
N GLY A 126 -11.43 3.64 15.85
CA GLY A 126 -11.90 2.27 15.63
C GLY A 126 -13.22 2.16 14.86
N ARG A 127 -13.69 3.26 14.26
CA ARG A 127 -15.00 3.32 13.59
C ARG A 127 -15.01 2.69 12.19
N GLY A 128 -13.84 2.48 11.59
CA GLY A 128 -13.71 1.94 10.25
C GLY A 128 -14.01 0.45 10.18
N ARG A 129 -14.44 -0.01 9.00
CA ARG A 129 -14.74 -1.42 8.78
C ARG A 129 -13.48 -2.28 8.86
N LEU A 130 -13.53 -3.34 9.67
CA LEU A 130 -12.51 -4.40 9.68
C LEU A 130 -12.66 -5.26 8.44
N ARG A 131 -11.94 -4.89 7.37
CA ARG A 131 -11.87 -5.70 6.16
C ARG A 131 -10.81 -6.79 6.29
N THR A 132 -11.09 -7.94 5.70
CA THR A 132 -10.15 -9.08 5.60
C THR A 132 -9.94 -9.55 4.17
N ARG A 133 -10.79 -9.11 3.23
CA ARG A 133 -10.73 -9.46 1.81
C ARG A 133 -10.10 -8.34 1.00
N HIS A 134 -9.26 -8.70 0.05
CA HIS A 134 -8.71 -7.75 -0.91
C HIS A 134 -9.73 -7.40 -1.99
N PHE A 135 -9.85 -6.12 -2.33
CA PHE A 135 -10.83 -5.66 -3.30
C PHE A 135 -10.56 -6.26 -4.69
N GLY A 136 -11.60 -6.81 -5.33
CA GLY A 136 -11.50 -7.42 -6.66
C GLY A 136 -10.65 -8.69 -6.74
N ARG A 137 -10.30 -9.32 -5.61
CA ARG A 137 -9.46 -10.52 -5.55
C ARG A 137 -10.07 -11.59 -4.64
N LYS A 138 -9.68 -12.86 -4.87
CA LYS A 138 -10.07 -14.01 -4.03
C LYS A 138 -9.21 -14.15 -2.75
N SER A 139 -8.07 -13.47 -2.70
CA SER A 139 -7.13 -13.52 -1.59
C SER A 139 -7.63 -12.76 -0.36
N ARG A 140 -7.11 -13.12 0.81
CA ARG A 140 -7.40 -12.48 2.10
C ARG A 140 -6.11 -12.09 2.80
N LYS A 141 -6.24 -11.15 3.74
CA LYS A 141 -5.20 -10.77 4.69
C LYS A 141 -4.73 -11.98 5.50
N LEU A 142 -3.44 -12.03 5.86
CA LEU A 142 -2.94 -12.93 6.89
C LEU A 142 -3.14 -12.32 8.29
N ASP A 143 -3.61 -13.12 9.24
CA ASP A 143 -3.99 -12.65 10.59
C ASP A 143 -2.82 -12.14 11.45
N LYS A 144 -1.58 -12.32 11.03
CA LYS A 144 -0.38 -11.90 11.78
C LYS A 144 0.17 -10.57 11.26
N TYR A 145 -0.33 -9.44 11.75
CA TYR A 145 0.45 -8.23 12.09
C TYR A 145 -0.50 -7.12 12.61
N TYR A 146 -0.10 -6.54 13.76
CA TYR A 146 -0.82 -5.61 14.65
C TYR A 146 -1.98 -6.19 15.46
#